data_AF-A0A0C4EU47-F1
#
_entry.id   AF-A0A0C4EU47-F1
#
_cell.length_a   1.000
_cell.length_b   1.000
_cell.length_c   1.000
_cell.angle_alpha   90.00
_cell.angle_beta   90.00
_cell.angle_gamma   90.00
#
_symmetry.space_group_name_H-M   'P 1'
#
loop_
_entity.id
_entity.type
_entity.pdbx_description
1 polymer ?
#
loop_
_entity_poly.entity_id
_entity_poly.type
_entity_poly.pdbx_seq_one_letter_code
_entity_poly.pdbx_strand_id
1 'polypeptide(L)'
;MRSPAVVPATTPQPPTTPTQQQHKSKNSFQMSTSAVMTSEELELKANQEKAKALFEDLRDVNKKIAQQEAIKKAKAKIDDKRTYENNRLAHKEQNRMQ
;
A
#
# COMPACT_ATOMS: atom_id res chain seq x y z
N MET A 1 -1.37 -28.40 -55.71
CA MET A 1 -1.21 -28.82 -54.30
C MET A 1 0.27 -28.71 -53.95
N ARG A 2 0.71 -27.58 -53.38
CA ARG A 2 2.12 -27.33 -53.00
C ARG A 2 2.32 -27.80 -51.55
N SER A 3 3.34 -28.60 -51.31
CA SER A 3 3.77 -29.03 -49.97
C SER A 3 4.21 -27.82 -49.12
N PRO A 4 3.94 -27.80 -47.80
CA PRO A 4 4.45 -26.74 -46.94
C PRO A 4 5.93 -26.99 -46.62
N ALA A 5 6.75 -25.95 -46.79
CA ALA A 5 8.16 -25.96 -46.44
C ALA A 5 8.34 -25.93 -44.92
N VAL A 6 9.11 -26.88 -44.39
CA VAL A 6 9.53 -26.93 -42.98
C VAL A 6 10.67 -25.93 -42.81
N VAL A 7 10.45 -24.89 -42.01
CA VAL A 7 11.50 -23.96 -41.57
C VAL A 7 12.33 -24.63 -40.46
N PRO A 8 13.68 -24.61 -40.51
CA PRO A 8 14.50 -25.14 -39.44
C PRO A 8 14.42 -24.26 -38.19
N ALA A 9 14.26 -24.87 -37.02
CA ALA A 9 14.32 -24.19 -35.73
C ALA A 9 15.74 -23.67 -35.49
N THR A 10 15.91 -22.36 -35.35
CA THR A 10 17.17 -21.74 -34.93
C THR A 10 17.32 -21.87 -33.42
N THR A 11 18.24 -22.71 -32.99
CA THR A 11 18.69 -22.81 -31.59
C THR A 11 19.36 -21.48 -31.18
N PRO A 12 19.03 -20.88 -30.02
CA PRO A 12 19.73 -19.69 -29.55
C PRO A 12 21.17 -20.02 -29.15
N GLN A 13 22.17 -19.31 -29.70
CA GLN A 13 23.54 -19.37 -29.20
C GLN A 13 23.65 -18.64 -27.85
N PRO A 14 24.43 -19.15 -26.87
CA PRO A 14 24.72 -18.43 -25.64
C PRO A 14 25.63 -17.22 -25.91
N PRO A 15 25.52 -16.13 -25.12
CA PRO A 15 26.36 -14.96 -25.29
C PRO A 15 27.82 -15.28 -24.94
N THR A 16 28.75 -14.92 -25.82
CA THR A 16 30.19 -14.99 -25.55
C THR A 16 30.60 -13.83 -24.64
N THR A 17 31.26 -14.17 -23.52
CA THR A 17 31.81 -13.20 -22.56
C THR A 17 33.06 -12.51 -23.14
N PRO A 18 33.15 -11.17 -23.14
CA PRO A 18 34.40 -10.49 -23.49
C PRO A 18 35.37 -10.50 -22.29
N THR A 19 36.59 -11.00 -22.53
CA THR A 19 37.72 -10.96 -21.60
C THR A 19 38.13 -9.51 -21.29
N GLN A 20 38.10 -9.11 -20.01
CA GLN A 20 38.58 -7.81 -19.57
C GLN A 20 40.11 -7.71 -19.72
N GLN A 21 40.59 -6.73 -20.50
CA GLN A 21 41.98 -6.28 -20.45
C GLN A 21 42.21 -5.45 -19.18
N GLN A 22 43.14 -5.90 -18.34
CA GLN A 22 43.62 -5.12 -17.20
C GLN A 22 44.49 -3.96 -17.68
N HIS A 23 43.95 -2.74 -17.64
CA HIS A 23 44.79 -1.53 -17.63
C HIS A 23 45.10 -1.15 -16.19
N LYS A 24 46.33 -1.47 -15.76
CA LYS A 24 46.94 -0.86 -14.57
C LYS A 24 47.22 0.61 -14.88
N SER A 25 46.54 1.53 -14.20
CA SER A 25 47.02 2.91 -14.02
C SER A 25 47.06 3.23 -12.53
N LYS A 26 48.24 3.66 -12.08
CA LYS A 26 48.59 4.00 -10.70
C LYS A 26 48.09 5.41 -10.37
N ASN A 27 47.49 5.51 -9.18
CA ASN A 27 47.42 6.64 -8.25
C ASN A 27 47.20 8.06 -8.80
N SER A 28 46.07 8.68 -8.41
CA SER A 28 46.03 10.11 -8.12
C SER A 28 44.71 10.50 -7.45
N PHE A 29 44.80 10.88 -6.16
CA PHE A 29 43.83 11.62 -5.34
C PHE A 29 42.45 10.98 -5.09
N GLN A 30 42.35 10.27 -3.95
CA GLN A 30 41.11 10.24 -3.19
C GLN A 30 40.81 11.67 -2.72
N MET A 31 40.03 12.42 -3.49
CA MET A 31 39.26 13.52 -2.93
C MET A 31 38.31 12.87 -1.93
N SER A 32 38.55 13.09 -0.63
CA SER A 32 37.49 12.92 0.36
C SER A 32 36.43 13.96 0.03
N THR A 33 35.53 13.61 -0.88
CA THR A 33 34.34 14.40 -1.15
C THR A 33 33.57 14.40 0.16
N SER A 34 33.65 15.52 0.89
CA SER A 34 32.62 15.95 1.82
C SER A 34 31.29 15.46 1.27
N ALA A 35 30.58 14.61 2.02
CA ALA A 35 29.27 14.08 1.61
C ALA A 35 28.24 15.22 1.65
N VAL A 36 28.37 16.16 0.71
CA VAL A 36 27.40 17.20 0.44
C VAL A 36 26.29 16.50 -0.32
N MET A 37 25.12 16.38 0.32
CA MET A 37 23.95 15.84 -0.35
C MET A 37 23.64 16.68 -1.58
N THR A 38 23.32 16.03 -2.68
CA THR A 38 22.88 16.75 -3.88
C THR A 38 21.51 17.38 -3.63
N SER A 39 21.16 18.39 -4.42
CA SER A 39 19.82 18.99 -4.33
C SER A 39 18.71 17.95 -4.51
N GLU A 40 18.94 16.95 -5.37
CA GLU A 40 18.00 15.85 -5.62
C GLU A 40 17.86 14.93 -4.40
N GLU A 41 18.96 14.62 -3.70
CA GLU A 41 18.93 13.83 -2.47
C GLU A 41 18.22 14.56 -1.33
N LEU A 42 18.40 15.88 -1.23
CA LEU A 42 17.70 16.72 -0.26
C LEU A 42 16.20 16.77 -0.55
N GLU A 43 15.81 16.95 -1.82
CA GLU A 43 14.41 16.93 -2.25
C GLU A 43 13.76 15.57 -1.99
N LEU A 44 14.46 14.47 -2.28
CA LEU A 44 13.98 13.12 -2.03
C LEU A 44 13.74 12.89 -0.52
N LYS A 45 14.66 13.31 0.35
CA LYS A 45 14.47 13.24 1.81
C LYS A 45 13.27 14.06 2.27
N ALA A 46 13.15 15.30 1.80
CA ALA A 46 12.02 16.16 2.16
C ALA A 46 10.68 15.54 1.74
N ASN A 47 10.63 14.94 0.55
CA ASN A 47 9.43 14.25 0.05
C ASN A 47 9.11 12.98 0.86
N GLN A 48 10.13 12.22 1.28
CA GLN A 48 9.94 11.07 2.18
C GLN A 48 9.38 11.48 3.54
N GLU A 49 9.85 12.58 4.12
CA GLU A 49 9.33 13.11 5.39
C GLU A 49 7.89 13.58 5.25
N LYS A 50 7.57 14.32 4.18
CA LYS A 50 6.20 14.72 3.86
C LYS A 50 5.28 13.51 3.68
N ALA A 51 5.74 12.48 2.97
CA ALA A 51 4.97 11.26 2.76
C ALA A 51 4.70 10.51 4.08
N LYS A 52 5.67 10.47 5.00
CA LYS A 52 5.48 9.89 6.33
C LYS A 52 4.42 10.65 7.12
N ALA A 53 4.50 11.98 7.15
CA ALA A 53 3.52 12.82 7.84
C ALA A 53 2.10 12.60 7.27
N LEU A 54 1.95 12.61 5.95
CA LEU A 54 0.67 12.35 5.29
C LEU A 54 0.11 10.95 5.62
N PHE A 55 0.97 9.95 5.73
CA PHE A 55 0.56 8.60 6.08
C PHE A 55 0.09 8.49 7.54
N GLU A 56 0.73 9.21 8.45
CA GLU A 56 0.30 9.32 9.86
C GLU A 56 -1.06 10.01 9.96
N ASP A 57 -1.26 11.13 9.25
CA ASP A 57 -2.54 11.83 9.18
C ASP A 57 -3.65 10.92 8.64
N LEU A 58 -3.40 10.20 7.54
CA LEU A 58 -4.34 9.23 6.97
C LEU A 58 -4.69 8.12 7.96
N ARG A 59 -3.71 7.61 8.69
CA ARG A 59 -3.94 6.58 9.71
C ARG A 59 -4.85 7.10 10.82
N ASP A 60 -4.65 8.33 11.27
CA ASP A 60 -5.45 8.90 12.35
C ASP A 60 -6.87 9.25 11.91
N VAL A 61 -7.04 9.71 10.67
CA VAL A 61 -8.37 9.86 10.06
C VAL A 61 -9.10 8.51 10.00
N ASN A 62 -8.43 7.45 9.53
CA ASN A 62 -9.03 6.13 9.45
C ASN A 62 -9.43 5.57 10.83
N LYS A 63 -8.63 5.80 11.87
CA LYS A 63 -9.00 5.45 13.25
C LYS A 63 -10.29 6.17 13.69
N LYS A 64 -10.40 7.47 13.42
CA LYS A 64 -11.60 8.26 13.76
C LYS A 64 -12.84 7.74 13.04
N ILE A 65 -12.71 7.42 11.75
CA ILE A 65 -13.80 6.83 10.95
C ILE A 65 -14.23 5.49 11.55
N ALA A 66 -13.28 4.58 11.82
CA ALA A 66 -13.59 3.28 12.41
C ALA A 66 -14.28 3.39 13.78
N GLN A 67 -13.85 4.33 14.62
CA GLN A 67 -14.52 4.61 15.90
C GLN A 67 -15.95 5.13 15.70
N GLN A 68 -16.15 6.04 14.76
CA GLN A 68 -17.47 6.59 14.47
C GLN A 68 -18.44 5.52 13.95
N GLU A 69 -17.96 4.63 13.06
CA GLU A 69 -18.73 3.49 12.57
C GLU A 69 -19.08 2.51 13.69
N ALA A 70 -18.14 2.23 14.59
CA ALA A 70 -18.38 1.38 15.76
C ALA A 70 -19.46 1.98 16.67
N ILE A 71 -19.41 3.29 16.92
CA ILE A 71 -20.42 4.01 17.70
C ILE A 71 -21.79 3.93 17.01
N LYS A 72 -21.85 4.19 15.71
CA LYS A 72 -23.10 4.10 14.93
C LYS A 72 -23.72 2.71 15.03
N LYS A 73 -22.91 1.66 14.90
CA LYS A 73 -23.34 0.27 15.03
C LYS A 73 -23.81 -0.07 16.44
N ALA A 74 -23.12 0.42 17.46
CA ALA A 74 -23.53 0.23 18.85
C ALA A 74 -24.88 0.91 19.14
N LYS A 75 -25.07 2.15 18.65
CA LYS A 75 -26.33 2.89 18.79
C LYS A 75 -27.49 2.13 18.13
N ALA A 76 -27.30 1.65 16.89
CA ALA A 76 -28.32 0.86 16.19
C ALA A 76 -28.78 -0.35 17.02
N LYS A 77 -27.84 -1.10 17.61
CA LYS A 77 -28.18 -2.25 18.48
C LYS A 77 -28.99 -1.86 19.72
N ILE A 78 -28.69 -0.71 20.32
CA ILE A 78 -29.44 -0.20 21.48
C ILE A 78 -30.87 0.15 21.05
N ASP A 79 -31.01 0.83 19.92
CA ASP A 79 -32.30 1.26 19.41
C ASP A 79 -33.16 0.06 18.97
N ASP A 80 -32.56 -0.98 18.36
CA ASP A 80 -33.24 -2.24 18.05
C ASP A 80 -33.77 -2.93 19.32
N LYS A 81 -32.94 -3.01 20.37
CA LYS A 81 -33.35 -3.59 21.64
C LYS A 81 -34.47 -2.79 22.29
N ARG A 82 -34.39 -1.45 22.29
CA ARG A 82 -35.44 -0.58 22.83
C ARG A 82 -36.75 -0.77 22.06
N THR A 83 -36.68 -0.87 20.74
CA THR A 83 -37.84 -1.10 19.87
C THR A 83 -38.50 -2.44 20.17
N TYR A 84 -37.71 -3.51 20.29
CA TYR A 84 -38.23 -4.84 20.65
C TYR A 84 -38.94 -4.84 22.02
N GLU A 85 -38.32 -4.24 23.04
CA GLU A 85 -38.91 -4.19 24.38
C GLU A 85 -40.20 -3.35 24.41
N ASN A 86 -40.22 -2.22 23.70
CA ASN A 86 -41.43 -1.40 23.57
C ASN A 86 -42.57 -2.18 22.91
N ASN A 87 -42.28 -2.88 21.81
CA ASN A 87 -43.28 -3.69 21.11
C ASN A 87 -43.82 -4.83 21.99
N ARG A 88 -42.93 -5.50 22.73
CA ARG A 88 -43.29 -6.54 23.69
C ARG A 88 -44.19 -6.01 24.82
N LEU A 89 -43.89 -4.82 25.34
CA LEU A 89 -44.71 -4.19 26.38
C LEU A 89 -46.07 -3.76 25.85
N ALA A 90 -46.12 -3.15 24.66
CA ALA A 90 -47.37 -2.76 24.01
C ALA A 90 -48.29 -3.97 23.78
N HIS A 91 -47.74 -5.09 23.30
CA HIS A 91 -48.51 -6.32 23.12
C HIS A 91 -49.02 -6.90 24.45
N LYS A 92 -48.21 -6.85 25.52
CA LYS A 92 -48.66 -7.30 26.84
C LYS A 92 -49.80 -6.44 27.39
N GLU A 93 -49.73 -5.13 27.18
CA GLU A 93 -50.77 -4.21 27.62
C GLU A 93 -52.08 -4.41 26.85
N GLN A 94 -51.99 -4.60 25.53
CA GLN A 94 -53.15 -4.90 24.69
C GLN A 94 -53.86 -6.19 25.13
N ASN A 95 -53.10 -7.23 25.48
CA ASN A 95 -53.66 -8.47 26.02
C ASN A 95 -54.24 -8.34 27.44
N ARG A 96 -53.89 -7.30 28.20
CA ARG A 96 -54.46 -7.03 29.53
C ARG A 96 -55.77 -6.25 29.48
N MET A 97 -56.00 -5.52 28.39
CA MET A 97 -57.20 -4.70 28.19
C MET A 97 -58.32 -5.43 27.41
N GLN A 98 -58.08 -6.67 26.96
CA GLN A 98 -59.07 -7.57 26.37
C GLN A 98 -59.56 -8.57 27.41
#